data_AF-A0A645JL38-F1
#
_entry.id   AF-A0A645JL38-F1
#
_cell.length_a   1.000
_cell.length_b   1.000
_cell.length_c   1.000
_cell.angle_alpha   90.00
_cell.angle_beta   90.00
_cell.angle_gamma   90.00
#
_symmetry.space_group_name_H-M   'P 1'
#
loop_
_entity.id
_entity.type
_entity.pdbx_description
1 polymer ?
#
loop_
_entity_poly.entity_id
_entity_poly.type
_entity_poly.pdbx_seq_one_letter_code
_entity_poly.pdbx_strand_id
1 'polypeptide(L)'
;MSKVIKKQFKTKYTKNETREIINKLMQEVSLLKSIVERIEWQDDALIFVSKIGDGYFLIADYLVSVEINLNFMGSMAKDKIEEMLDTEIIKLKIKK
;
A
#
# COMPACT_ATOMS: atom_id res chain seq x y z
N MET A 1 -17.01 -11.01 -9.08
CA MET A 1 -16.47 -9.73 -8.57
C MET A 1 -15.00 -9.92 -8.28
N SER A 2 -14.12 -9.06 -8.83
CA SER A 2 -12.68 -9.17 -8.58
C SER A 2 -12.37 -8.81 -7.13
N LYS A 3 -11.87 -9.79 -6.37
CA LYS A 3 -11.45 -9.64 -4.96
C LYS A 3 -10.05 -9.05 -4.83
N VAL A 4 -9.44 -8.62 -5.93
CA VAL A 4 -8.04 -8.14 -5.93
C VAL A 4 -8.00 -6.70 -6.42
N ILE A 5 -7.34 -5.85 -5.64
CA ILE A 5 -6.91 -4.51 -6.05
C ILE A 5 -5.49 -4.65 -6.58
N LYS A 6 -5.24 -4.24 -7.82
CA LYS A 6 -3.89 -4.16 -8.40
C LYS A 6 -3.67 -2.76 -8.95
N LYS A 7 -2.67 -2.04 -8.43
CA LYS A 7 -2.32 -0.70 -8.88
C LYS A 7 -0.81 -0.57 -9.06
N GLN A 8 -0.40 0.17 -10.08
CA GLN A 8 0.99 0.54 -10.29
C GLN A 8 1.09 2.06 -10.42
N PHE A 9 2.12 2.63 -9.83
CA PHE A 9 2.36 4.06 -9.89
C PHE A 9 3.83 4.39 -9.99
N LYS A 10 4.12 5.35 -10.86
CA LYS A 10 5.46 5.94 -10.98
C LYS A 10 5.70 6.90 -9.83
N THR A 11 6.91 6.87 -9.30
CA THR A 11 7.41 7.75 -8.24
C THR A 11 8.71 8.41 -8.70
N LYS A 12 9.09 9.53 -8.09
CA LYS A 12 10.37 10.22 -8.36
C LYS A 12 11.51 9.72 -7.47
N TYR A 13 11.20 8.83 -6.54
CA TYR A 13 12.12 8.31 -5.54
C TYR A 13 12.74 6.99 -6.00
N THR A 14 14.00 6.78 -5.61
CA THR A 14 14.67 5.48 -5.71
C THR A 14 13.97 4.47 -4.80
N LYS A 15 14.29 3.19 -4.99
CA LYS A 15 13.76 2.10 -4.18
C LYS A 15 13.98 2.32 -2.69
N ASN A 16 15.19 2.74 -2.30
CA ASN A 16 15.56 2.95 -0.91
C ASN A 16 14.80 4.13 -0.29
N GLU A 17 14.72 5.26 -1.01
CA GLU A 17 13.94 6.42 -0.56
C GLU A 17 12.46 6.06 -0.41
N THR A 18 11.90 5.31 -1.36
CA THR A 18 10.51 4.89 -1.33
C THR A 18 10.22 3.97 -0.14
N ARG A 19 11.14 3.06 0.19
CA ARG A 19 11.07 2.20 1.37
C ARG A 19 11.01 3.02 2.66
N GLU A 20 11.85 4.04 2.79
CA GLU A 20 11.84 4.92 3.96
C GLU A 20 10.52 5.70 4.08
N ILE A 21 10.00 6.22 2.97
CA ILE A 21 8.73 6.96 2.97
C ILE A 21 7.57 6.04 3.36
N ILE A 22 7.51 4.83 2.81
CA ILE A 22 6.47 3.86 3.16
C ILE A 22 6.57 3.49 4.64
N ASN A 23 7.77 3.25 5.18
CA ASN A 23 7.95 2.99 6.61
C ASN A 23 7.40 4.13 7.48
N LYS A 24 7.63 5.39 7.09
CA LYS A 24 7.05 6.55 7.79
C LYS A 24 5.54 6.59 7.67
N LEU A 25 4.98 6.40 6.48
CA LEU A 25 3.53 6.39 6.26
C LEU A 25 2.83 5.30 7.09
N MET A 26 3.40 4.10 7.19
CA MET A 26 2.83 3.02 8.00
C MET A 26 2.83 3.36 9.51
N GLN A 27 3.75 4.21 9.97
CA GLN A 27 3.80 4.66 11.37
C GLN A 27 2.90 5.87 11.63
N GLU A 28 2.79 6.78 10.67
CA GLU A 28 2.09 8.06 10.81
C GLU A 28 0.58 7.95 10.53
N VAL A 29 0.16 7.06 9.63
CA VAL A 29 -1.26 6.93 9.27
C VAL A 29 -1.94 5.96 10.25
N SER A 30 -2.57 6.54 11.29
CA SER A 30 -3.30 5.80 12.33
C SER A 30 -4.32 4.80 11.79
N LEU A 31 -4.89 5.11 10.62
CA LEU A 31 -5.89 4.28 9.97
C LEU A 31 -5.29 3.05 9.26
N LEU A 32 -4.07 3.17 8.70
CA LEU A 32 -3.33 1.99 8.22
C LEU A 32 -2.97 1.10 9.41
N LYS A 33 -2.56 1.70 10.52
CA LYS A 33 -2.23 0.97 11.76
C LYS A 33 -3.44 0.24 12.38
N SER A 34 -4.66 0.74 12.20
CA SER A 34 -5.87 0.14 12.78
C SER A 34 -6.41 -1.06 11.99
N ILE A 35 -6.13 -1.08 10.68
CA ILE A 35 -6.55 -2.16 9.78
C ILE A 35 -5.44 -3.20 9.58
N VAL A 36 -4.17 -2.80 9.60
CA VAL A 36 -3.03 -3.69 9.37
C VAL A 36 -2.62 -4.39 10.66
N GLU A 37 -2.61 -5.72 10.63
CA GLU A 37 -2.27 -6.59 11.76
C GLU A 37 -0.79 -6.97 11.77
N ARG A 38 -0.23 -7.22 10.58
CA ARG A 38 1.18 -7.59 10.41
C ARG A 38 1.74 -6.92 9.16
N ILE A 39 2.98 -6.49 9.25
CA ILE A 39 3.78 -5.93 8.15
C ILE A 39 5.15 -6.57 8.23
N GLU A 40 5.67 -7.01 7.09
CA GLU A 40 7.00 -7.58 6.98
C GLU A 40 7.63 -7.21 5.65
N TRP A 41 8.88 -6.78 5.68
CA TRP A 41 9.64 -6.61 4.45
C TRP A 41 10.28 -7.93 4.04
N GLN A 42 10.07 -8.32 2.79
CA GLN A 42 10.81 -9.38 2.12
C GLN A 42 11.49 -8.77 0.89
N ASP A 43 12.80 -8.56 0.99
CA ASP A 43 13.61 -7.87 -0.01
C ASP A 43 13.01 -6.50 -0.38
N ASP A 44 12.44 -6.41 -1.57
CA ASP A 44 11.87 -5.22 -2.19
C ASP A 44 10.33 -5.16 -2.10
N ALA A 45 9.72 -6.15 -1.42
CA ALA A 45 8.30 -6.24 -1.18
C ALA A 45 7.97 -5.99 0.29
N LEU A 46 7.01 -5.11 0.56
CA LEU A 46 6.36 -4.98 1.86
C LEU A 46 5.10 -5.83 1.88
N ILE A 47 5.17 -7.00 2.50
CA ILE A 47 4.03 -7.86 2.72
C ILE A 47 3.23 -7.33 3.90
N PHE A 48 1.91 -7.28 3.78
CA PHE A 48 1.04 -6.90 4.89
C PHE A 48 -0.19 -7.80 4.97
N VAL A 49 -0.65 -8.00 6.20
CA VAL A 49 -1.91 -8.69 6.52
C VAL A 49 -2.77 -7.71 7.29
N SER A 50 -4.02 -7.57 6.88
CA SER A 50 -4.97 -6.62 7.46
C SER A 50 -6.34 -7.26 7.65
N LYS A 51 -7.17 -6.63 8.46
CA LYS A 51 -8.57 -7.03 8.72
C LYS A 51 -9.44 -7.07 7.47
N ILE A 52 -9.04 -6.36 6.41
CA ILE A 52 -9.77 -6.25 5.14
C ILE A 52 -9.18 -7.14 4.05
N GLY A 53 -8.00 -7.73 4.28
CA GLY A 53 -7.29 -8.49 3.26
C GLY A 53 -5.78 -8.55 3.49
N ASP A 54 -5.12 -9.39 2.73
CA ASP A 54 -3.66 -9.49 2.65
C ASP A 54 -3.14 -8.87 1.35
N GLY A 55 -1.89 -8.47 1.32
CA GLY A 55 -1.33 -7.84 0.13
C GLY A 55 0.16 -7.56 0.23
N TYR A 56 0.67 -6.91 -0.80
CA TYR A 56 2.04 -6.45 -0.82
C TYR A 56 2.23 -5.14 -1.60
N PHE A 57 3.24 -4.37 -1.19
CA PHE A 57 3.81 -3.29 -1.97
C PHE A 57 5.15 -3.75 -2.55
N LEU A 58 5.25 -3.89 -3.86
CA LEU A 58 6.52 -4.13 -4.54
C LEU A 58 7.14 -2.79 -4.93
N ILE A 59 8.40 -2.57 -4.52
CA ILE A 59 9.11 -1.32 -4.75
C ILE A 59 10.27 -1.56 -5.70
N ALA A 60 10.33 -0.76 -6.74
CA ALA A 60 11.47 -0.65 -7.62
C ALA A 60 11.89 0.83 -7.75
N ASP A 61 13.01 1.09 -8.42
CA ASP A 61 13.40 2.46 -8.71
C ASP A 61 12.31 3.14 -9.55
N TYR A 62 11.82 4.27 -9.04
CA TYR A 62 10.81 5.10 -9.69
C TYR A 62 9.45 4.41 -9.92
N LEU A 63 9.21 3.24 -9.33
CA LEU A 63 7.98 2.48 -9.50
C LEU A 63 7.57 1.77 -8.21
N VAL A 64 6.28 1.83 -7.91
CA VAL A 64 5.67 1.02 -6.85
C VAL A 64 4.46 0.31 -7.42
N SER A 65 4.36 -0.97 -7.10
CA SER A 65 3.21 -1.81 -7.41
C SER A 65 2.53 -2.24 -6.12
N VAL A 66 1.22 -2.28 -6.12
CA VAL A 66 0.40 -2.63 -4.96
C VAL A 66 -0.59 -3.69 -5.40
N GLU A 67 -0.63 -4.77 -4.64
CA GLU A 67 -1.59 -5.85 -4.80
C GLU A 67 -2.24 -6.13 -3.45
N ILE A 68 -3.57 -6.12 -3.41
CA ILE A 68 -4.35 -6.41 -2.21
C ILE A 68 -5.42 -7.43 -2.53
N ASN A 69 -5.34 -8.59 -1.90
CA ASN A 69 -6.36 -9.61 -1.88
C ASN A 69 -7.37 -9.28 -0.77
N LEU A 70 -8.54 -8.81 -1.18
CA LEU A 70 -9.61 -8.46 -0.27
C LEU A 70 -10.35 -9.71 0.20
N ASN A 71 -10.60 -9.77 1.51
CA ASN A 71 -11.54 -10.73 2.08
C ASN A 71 -12.99 -10.27 1.86
N PHE A 72 -13.97 -10.97 2.43
CA PHE A 72 -15.39 -10.63 2.23
C PHE A 72 -15.72 -9.19 2.65
N MET A 73 -15.21 -8.75 3.82
CA MET A 73 -15.40 -7.38 4.31
C MET A 73 -14.67 -6.36 3.42
N GLY A 74 -13.43 -6.65 3.04
CA GLY A 74 -12.67 -5.81 2.12
C GLY A 74 -13.36 -5.65 0.77
N SER A 75 -13.98 -6.71 0.25
CA SER A 75 -14.68 -6.67 -1.04
C SER A 75 -15.91 -5.75 -1.04
N MET A 76 -16.57 -5.58 0.11
CA MET A 76 -17.66 -4.62 0.29
C MET A 76 -17.16 -3.18 0.41
N ALA A 77 -15.96 -2.98 0.95
CA ALA A 77 -15.34 -1.68 1.13
C ALA A 77 -14.33 -1.32 0.02
N LYS A 78 -14.31 -2.10 -1.08
CA LYS A 78 -13.28 -2.02 -2.12
C LYS A 78 -13.06 -0.61 -2.63
N ASP A 79 -14.13 0.09 -3.00
CA ASP A 79 -14.05 1.42 -3.61
C ASP A 79 -13.43 2.43 -2.64
N LYS A 80 -13.80 2.36 -1.36
CA LYS A 80 -13.21 3.21 -0.30
C LYS A 80 -11.72 2.91 -0.09
N ILE A 81 -11.34 1.63 -0.12
CA ILE A 81 -9.94 1.22 0.00
C ILE A 81 -9.14 1.72 -1.20
N GLU A 82 -9.69 1.61 -2.41
CA GLU A 82 -9.03 2.12 -3.63
C GLU A 82 -8.87 3.64 -3.61
N GLU A 83 -9.86 4.40 -3.15
CA GLU A 83 -9.83 5.86 -3.00
C GLU A 83 -8.83 6.32 -1.93
N MET A 84 -8.79 5.62 -0.80
CA MET A 84 -7.80 5.89 0.26
C MET A 84 -6.38 5.61 -0.21
N LEU A 85 -6.17 4.48 -0.90
CA LEU A 85 -4.88 4.16 -1.51
C LEU A 85 -4.46 5.26 -2.46
N ASP A 86 -5.35 5.71 -3.36
CA ASP A 86 -5.04 6.82 -4.25
C ASP A 86 -4.68 8.08 -3.48
N THR A 87 -5.40 8.42 -2.42
CA THR A 87 -5.13 9.61 -1.61
C THR A 87 -3.77 9.56 -0.90
N GLU A 88 -3.44 8.45 -0.25
CA GLU A 88 -2.17 8.28 0.45
C GLU A 88 -0.99 8.12 -0.53
N ILE A 89 -1.19 7.42 -1.65
CA ILE A 89 -0.19 7.26 -2.70
C ILE A 89 0.03 8.56 -3.49
N ILE A 90 -0.98 9.42 -3.65
CA ILE A 90 -0.79 10.75 -4.24
C ILE A 90 0.27 11.54 -3.43
N LYS A 91 0.34 11.37 -2.11
CA LYS A 91 1.41 11.97 -1.29
C LYS A 91 2.80 11.45 -1.67
N LEU A 92 2.92 10.20 -2.12
CA LEU A 92 4.17 9.64 -2.68
C LEU A 92 4.55 10.24 -4.05
N LYS A 93 3.57 10.73 -4.82
CA LYS A 93 3.82 11.36 -6.14
C LYS A 93 4.24 12.82 -6.04
N ILE A 94 3.82 13.52 -4.97
CA ILE A 94 4.04 14.96 -4.82
C ILE A 94 5.34 15.19 -4.03
N LYS A 95 6.43 15.43 -4.76
CA LYS A 95 7.63 16.08 -4.20
C LYS A 95 7.24 17.50 -3.81
N LYS A 96 7.17 17.81 -2.50
CA LYS A 96 7.28 19.19 -2.03
C LYS A 96 8.74 19.63 -2.11
#